data_AF-A0AAW0PT61-F1
#
_entry.id   AF-A0AAW0PT61-F1
#
_cell.length_a   1.000
_cell.length_b   1.000
_cell.length_c   1.000
_cell.angle_alpha   90.00
_cell.angle_beta   90.00
_cell.angle_gamma   90.00
#
_symmetry.space_group_name_H-M   'P 1'
#
loop_
_entity.id
_entity.type
_entity.pdbx_description
1 polymer ?
#
loop_
_entity_poly.entity_id
_entity_poly.type
_entity_poly.pdbx_seq_one_letter_code
_entity_poly.pdbx_strand_id
1 'polypeptide(L)'
;MIDFVVVSSDLWPHVLDSRVKRGAELLTDYHLVTLRASRIHTGPRSCFDEMSWFGRNPNEFKPRLSPDEAKIRDEYLKYYKEITLDQNTANAKLFVFDRSVTCMTDEQDYPDHPDRFSHEWQVLGRESLTGRCYWEIKWTGDWIRVAVSYKDIPRKGGPECRFGDIANTWALHCDRSSYVFRSNNVETQISGPVTSRIGIYLDHSDGVLTFYSLSDTNMRLLHRVQTNFTQPLLAGIGFYKPDASALFCKLN
;
A
#
# COMPACT_ATOMS: atom_id res chain seq x y z
N MET A 1 -8.65 32.49 14.68
CA MET A 1 -7.60 31.87 15.51
C MET A 1 -8.10 30.47 15.82
N ILE A 2 -7.39 29.45 15.38
CA ILE A 2 -7.88 28.06 15.39
C ILE A 2 -7.61 27.50 16.79
N ASP A 3 -8.67 27.13 17.51
CA ASP A 3 -8.58 26.34 18.72
C ASP A 3 -8.42 24.87 18.32
N PHE A 4 -7.40 24.18 18.85
CA PHE A 4 -7.26 22.73 18.74
C PHE A 4 -7.71 22.09 20.05
N VAL A 5 -8.48 21.00 19.95
CA VAL A 5 -8.82 20.10 21.07
C VAL A 5 -8.13 18.76 20.81
N VAL A 6 -7.27 18.33 21.73
CA VAL A 6 -6.73 16.96 21.76
C VAL A 6 -7.65 16.16 22.69
N VAL A 7 -8.27 15.09 22.20
CA VAL A 7 -9.03 14.14 23.03
C VAL A 7 -8.36 12.78 22.91
N SER A 8 -7.81 12.30 24.02
CA SER A 8 -7.36 10.91 24.19
C SER A 8 -8.59 9.97 24.18
N SER A 9 -8.47 8.80 23.55
CA SER A 9 -9.61 7.89 23.32
C SER A 9 -10.11 7.11 24.53
N ASP A 10 -9.61 7.39 25.74
CA ASP A 10 -10.05 6.70 26.95
C ASP A 10 -10.62 7.73 27.94
N LEU A 11 -11.94 7.96 27.87
CA LEU A 11 -12.88 8.44 28.92
C LEU A 11 -13.97 9.33 28.32
N TRP A 12 -15.24 8.89 28.38
CA TRP A 12 -16.43 9.74 28.25
C TRP A 12 -17.49 9.31 29.28
N PRO A 13 -18.34 10.22 29.81
CA PRO A 13 -18.11 11.65 29.99
C PRO A 13 -18.52 12.15 31.40
N HIS A 14 -17.66 12.97 31.99
CA HIS A 14 -18.12 14.13 32.75
C HIS A 14 -17.41 15.36 32.21
N VAL A 15 -18.19 16.30 31.72
CA VAL A 15 -17.77 17.64 31.27
C VAL A 15 -17.28 18.43 32.48
N LEU A 16 -16.08 19.00 32.44
CA LEU A 16 -15.72 20.15 33.27
C LEU A 16 -14.83 21.15 32.52
N ASP A 17 -15.42 22.32 32.36
CA ASP A 17 -14.91 23.70 32.35
C ASP A 17 -13.45 23.99 31.92
N SER A 18 -13.36 24.93 30.99
CA SER A 18 -12.18 25.59 30.45
C SER A 18 -11.44 26.47 31.46
N ARG A 19 -10.10 26.30 31.55
CA ARG A 19 -9.12 27.36 31.89
C ARG A 19 -7.68 26.82 31.78
N VAL A 20 -6.93 27.22 30.76
CA VAL A 20 -5.48 26.94 30.67
C VAL A 20 -4.72 28.04 31.42
N LYS A 21 -3.89 27.66 32.40
CA LYS A 21 -2.82 28.51 32.97
C LYS A 21 -1.47 28.09 32.37
N ARG A 22 -0.60 29.10 32.19
CA ARG A 22 0.73 29.05 31.56
C ARG A 22 1.67 28.01 32.19
N GLY A 23 2.50 27.41 31.34
CA GLY A 23 3.79 26.83 31.71
C GLY A 23 3.85 25.31 31.64
N ALA A 24 4.17 24.76 30.47
CA ALA A 24 4.88 23.50 30.33
C ALA A 24 5.59 23.49 28.98
N GLU A 25 6.88 23.17 29.02
CA GLU A 25 7.84 23.31 27.94
C GLU A 25 7.60 22.30 26.80
N LEU A 26 7.87 22.76 25.58
CA LEU A 26 7.90 21.98 24.35
C LEU A 26 9.15 21.08 24.32
N LEU A 27 8.98 19.81 23.99
CA LEU A 27 10.02 18.98 23.36
C LEU A 27 9.35 17.98 22.39
N THR A 28 9.51 18.28 21.08
CA THR A 28 9.68 17.41 19.89
C THR A 28 8.88 16.08 19.82
N ASP A 29 8.21 15.64 18.76
CA ASP A 29 8.30 15.91 17.32
C ASP A 29 7.16 15.09 16.61
N TYR A 30 6.58 15.61 15.52
CA TYR A 30 5.65 14.97 14.53
C TYR A 30 4.10 14.88 14.73
N HIS A 31 3.43 15.76 13.96
CA HIS A 31 2.29 15.55 13.03
C HIS A 31 0.83 15.58 13.53
N LEU A 32 0.19 16.73 13.27
CA LEU A 32 -1.25 16.99 13.24
C LEU A 32 -1.93 16.26 12.08
N VAL A 33 -3.06 15.60 12.34
CA VAL A 33 -4.05 15.23 11.31
C VAL A 33 -5.37 15.91 11.65
N THR A 34 -5.87 16.73 10.73
CA THR A 34 -7.20 17.38 10.83
C THR A 34 -8.22 16.49 10.12
N LEU A 35 -9.35 16.16 10.75
CA LEU A 35 -10.50 15.57 10.06
C LEU A 35 -11.79 16.31 10.44
N ARG A 36 -12.52 16.76 9.41
CA ARG A 36 -13.78 17.49 9.47
C ARG A 36 -14.95 16.48 9.45
N ALA A 37 -15.93 16.68 10.32
CA ALA A 37 -17.05 15.79 10.55
C ALA A 37 -18.07 15.73 9.39
N SER A 38 -18.73 14.58 9.24
CA SER A 38 -20.10 14.50 8.68
C SER A 38 -20.89 13.35 9.35
N ARG A 39 -22.22 13.41 9.19
CA ARG A 39 -23.28 13.08 10.17
C ARG A 39 -23.54 11.60 10.45
N ILE A 40 -24.05 11.36 11.66
CA ILE A 40 -24.64 10.14 12.20
C ILE A 40 -25.99 9.82 11.52
N HIS A 41 -26.23 8.54 11.22
CA HIS A 41 -27.57 7.95 11.18
C HIS A 41 -27.63 6.73 12.11
N THR A 42 -28.75 6.62 12.81
CA THR A 42 -29.06 5.82 13.98
C THR A 42 -29.60 4.43 13.64
N GLY A 43 -29.21 3.38 14.40
CA GLY A 43 -29.87 2.07 14.38
C GLY A 43 -29.20 1.04 15.32
N PRO A 44 -29.94 0.23 16.13
CA PRO A 44 -29.40 -0.44 17.32
C PRO A 44 -29.27 -1.99 17.25
N ARG A 45 -28.36 -2.54 18.10
CA ARG A 45 -28.18 -3.97 18.55
C ARG A 45 -27.62 -4.93 17.50
N SER A 46 -26.71 -5.89 17.75
CA SER A 46 -25.95 -6.46 18.88
C SER A 46 -24.80 -7.25 18.21
N CYS A 47 -23.57 -7.37 18.70
CA CYS A 47 -23.12 -8.19 19.82
C CYS A 47 -21.63 -7.83 20.03
N PHE A 48 -21.27 -7.34 21.21
CA PHE A 48 -19.89 -7.35 21.68
C PHE A 48 -19.95 -7.88 23.10
N ASP A 49 -19.79 -9.18 23.22
CA ASP A 49 -19.40 -9.87 24.45
C ASP A 49 -18.72 -11.17 24.03
N GLU A 50 -17.39 -11.10 23.87
CA GLU A 50 -16.43 -12.17 24.17
C GLU A 50 -15.02 -11.65 23.88
N MET A 51 -14.45 -10.89 24.81
CA MET A 51 -12.99 -10.80 24.93
C MET A 51 -12.63 -10.70 26.40
N SER A 52 -12.34 -11.85 26.99
CA SER A 52 -11.62 -11.93 28.25
C SER A 52 -10.41 -12.86 28.09
N TRP A 53 -9.22 -12.28 28.34
CA TRP A 53 -7.88 -12.84 28.54
C TRP A 53 -7.09 -13.18 27.26
N PHE A 54 -5.84 -12.73 27.07
CA PHE A 54 -4.72 -12.66 28.03
C PHE A 54 -3.86 -11.39 27.89
N GLY A 55 -3.30 -10.95 29.02
CA GLY A 55 -2.22 -9.97 29.07
C GLY A 55 -1.02 -10.39 28.22
N ARG A 56 -0.47 -9.45 27.44
CA ARG A 56 0.72 -9.67 26.61
C ARG A 56 1.92 -9.93 27.50
N ASN A 57 2.57 -11.07 27.27
CA ASN A 57 3.87 -11.38 27.84
C ASN A 57 4.94 -10.52 27.13
N PRO A 58 5.76 -9.73 27.84
CA PRO A 58 6.85 -8.94 27.23
C PRO A 58 7.91 -9.78 26.51
N ASN A 59 7.89 -11.11 26.71
CA ASN A 59 8.78 -12.08 26.07
C ASN A 59 8.17 -12.78 24.85
N GLU A 60 7.13 -12.22 24.22
CA GLU A 60 6.61 -12.74 22.95
C GLU A 60 7.73 -12.65 21.90
N PHE A 61 8.31 -13.82 21.62
CA PHE A 61 9.49 -13.99 20.77
C PHE A 61 9.11 -13.55 19.36
N LYS A 62 9.38 -12.29 19.00
CA LYS A 62 9.35 -11.84 17.60
C LYS A 62 10.37 -12.70 16.85
N PRO A 63 9.95 -13.65 15.99
CA PRO A 63 10.86 -14.64 15.45
C PRO A 63 11.72 -13.97 14.39
N ARG A 64 12.88 -13.41 14.78
CA ARG A 64 13.85 -12.70 13.92
C ARG A 64 14.06 -13.42 12.58
N LEU A 65 14.32 -12.64 11.53
CA LEU A 65 14.66 -13.13 10.20
C LEU A 65 15.69 -14.24 10.33
N SER A 66 15.48 -15.35 9.60
CA SER A 66 16.57 -16.31 9.47
C SER A 66 17.80 -15.57 8.91
N PRO A 67 19.04 -15.95 9.30
CA PRO A 67 20.23 -15.24 8.87
C PRO A 67 20.34 -15.07 7.35
N ASP A 68 19.84 -16.04 6.58
CA ASP A 68 19.85 -16.00 5.12
C ASP A 68 18.79 -15.03 4.55
N GLU A 69 17.59 -14.98 5.12
CA GLU A 69 16.53 -14.05 4.68
C GLU A 69 16.85 -12.60 5.07
N ALA A 70 17.46 -12.38 6.24
CA ALA A 70 17.94 -11.06 6.66
C ALA A 70 19.00 -10.53 5.69
N LYS A 71 19.96 -11.40 5.33
CA LYS A 71 21.05 -11.07 4.43
C LYS A 71 20.55 -10.69 3.03
N ILE A 72 19.52 -11.36 2.52
CA ILE A 72 18.91 -11.03 1.22
C ILE A 72 18.24 -9.65 1.27
N ARG A 73 17.44 -9.36 2.31
CA ARG A 73 16.78 -8.06 2.43
C ARG A 73 17.80 -6.92 2.52
N ASP A 74 18.83 -7.08 3.36
CA ASP A 74 19.90 -6.09 3.51
C ASP A 74 20.68 -5.87 2.23
N GLU A 75 20.88 -6.91 1.42
CA GLU A 75 21.47 -6.79 0.09
C GLU A 75 20.58 -5.99 -0.86
N TYR A 76 19.27 -6.24 -0.86
CA TYR A 76 18.33 -5.55 -1.74
C TYR A 76 18.10 -4.10 -1.36
N LEU A 77 18.17 -3.76 -0.07
CA LEU A 77 18.07 -2.38 0.42
C LEU A 77 19.14 -1.46 -0.19
N LYS A 78 20.29 -1.99 -0.64
CA LYS A 78 21.32 -1.22 -1.37
C LYS A 78 20.82 -0.67 -2.71
N TYR A 79 19.77 -1.27 -3.27
CA TYR A 79 19.15 -0.86 -4.53
C TYR A 79 17.82 -0.14 -4.31
N TYR A 80 17.57 0.37 -3.09
CA TYR A 80 16.33 1.05 -2.76
C TYR A 80 16.00 2.18 -3.75
N LYS A 81 14.72 2.21 -4.16
CA LYS A 81 14.12 3.30 -4.93
C LYS A 81 12.91 3.85 -4.20
N GLU A 82 12.94 5.15 -3.96
CA GLU A 82 11.78 5.91 -3.52
C GLU A 82 10.82 6.06 -4.69
N ILE A 83 9.57 5.62 -4.50
CA ILE A 83 8.53 5.65 -5.53
C ILE A 83 7.47 6.66 -5.12
N THR A 84 7.18 7.62 -5.99
CA THR A 84 6.07 8.57 -5.86
C THR A 84 5.00 8.27 -6.89
N LEU A 85 3.74 8.56 -6.56
CA LEU A 85 2.60 8.27 -7.42
C LEU A 85 2.31 9.43 -8.37
N ASP A 86 1.94 9.09 -9.60
CA ASP A 86 1.53 10.06 -10.60
C ASP A 86 0.00 10.25 -10.62
N GLN A 87 -0.46 11.33 -10.00
CA GLN A 87 -1.86 11.75 -10.00
C GLN A 87 -2.45 11.91 -11.41
N ASN A 88 -1.63 12.19 -12.43
CA ASN A 88 -2.09 12.30 -13.82
C ASN A 88 -2.49 10.96 -14.41
N THR A 89 -2.02 9.85 -13.84
CA THR A 89 -2.39 8.49 -14.25
C THR A 89 -3.56 7.94 -13.45
N ALA A 90 -3.77 8.45 -12.24
CA ALA A 90 -4.73 7.91 -11.27
C ALA A 90 -6.17 7.98 -11.76
N ASN A 91 -6.89 6.87 -11.69
CA ASN A 91 -8.34 6.86 -11.89
C ASN A 91 -9.04 7.79 -10.88
N ALA A 92 -10.19 8.36 -11.26
CA ALA A 92 -10.94 9.29 -10.43
C ALA A 92 -11.42 8.68 -9.10
N LYS A 93 -11.54 7.35 -8.96
CA LYS A 93 -11.84 6.72 -7.66
C LYS A 93 -10.67 6.71 -6.68
N LEU A 94 -9.47 7.09 -7.11
CA LEU A 94 -8.26 7.00 -6.29
C LEU A 94 -7.86 8.38 -5.76
N PHE A 95 -7.83 8.52 -4.44
CA PHE A 95 -7.20 9.66 -3.81
C PHE A 95 -5.70 9.40 -3.66
N VAL A 96 -4.88 10.15 -4.40
CA VAL A 96 -3.42 10.06 -4.38
C VAL A 96 -2.82 11.21 -3.58
N PHE A 97 -1.91 10.88 -2.67
CA PHE A 97 -1.12 11.86 -1.92
C PHE A 97 0.33 11.39 -1.79
N ASP A 98 1.22 12.01 -2.57
CA ASP A 98 2.66 11.67 -2.61
C ASP A 98 2.91 10.18 -2.93
N ARG A 99 3.11 9.35 -1.89
CA ARG A 99 3.41 7.92 -1.98
C ARG A 99 2.26 7.02 -1.56
N SER A 100 1.16 7.61 -1.09
CA SER A 100 -0.04 6.88 -0.68
C SER A 100 -1.16 7.02 -1.69
N VAL A 101 -1.96 5.97 -1.76
CA VAL A 101 -3.20 5.95 -2.53
C VAL A 101 -4.27 5.22 -1.75
N THR A 102 -5.47 5.81 -1.72
CA THR A 102 -6.67 5.23 -1.10
C THR A 102 -7.76 5.15 -2.15
N CYS A 103 -8.44 4.01 -2.22
CA CYS A 103 -9.62 3.86 -3.06
C CYS A 103 -10.84 4.44 -2.33
N MET A 104 -11.41 5.49 -2.90
CA MET A 104 -12.55 6.22 -2.34
C MET A 104 -13.86 5.72 -2.93
N THR A 105 -14.95 5.91 -2.18
CA THR A 105 -16.31 5.69 -2.69
C THR A 105 -16.67 6.72 -3.76
N ASP A 106 -16.35 7.99 -3.48
CA ASP A 106 -16.62 9.12 -4.37
C ASP A 106 -15.45 9.40 -5.31
N GLU A 107 -15.77 9.96 -6.47
CA GLU A 107 -14.75 10.37 -7.44
C GLU A 107 -14.04 11.65 -6.99
N GLN A 108 -12.77 11.75 -7.34
CA GLN A 108 -11.91 12.89 -7.10
C GLN A 108 -11.97 13.83 -8.30
N ASP A 109 -11.98 15.13 -8.03
CA ASP A 109 -12.02 16.18 -9.05
C ASP A 109 -10.63 16.37 -9.70
N TYR A 110 -10.22 15.39 -10.51
CA TYR A 110 -8.97 15.46 -11.26
C TYR A 110 -9.24 15.99 -12.69
N PRO A 111 -8.36 16.86 -13.22
CA PRO A 111 -8.50 17.34 -14.59
C PRO A 111 -8.30 16.18 -15.59
N ASP A 112 -8.94 16.28 -16.75
CA ASP A 112 -8.74 15.33 -17.83
C ASP A 112 -7.26 15.25 -18.23
N HIS A 113 -6.76 14.02 -18.39
CA HIS A 113 -5.38 13.77 -18.80
C HIS A 113 -5.30 12.53 -19.68
N PRO A 114 -4.51 12.53 -20.77
CA PRO A 114 -4.40 11.39 -21.68
C PRO A 114 -3.88 10.12 -21.00
N ASP A 115 -3.02 10.27 -19.99
CA ASP A 115 -2.44 9.14 -19.24
C ASP A 115 -3.36 8.59 -18.13
N ARG A 116 -4.53 9.20 -17.91
CA ARG A 116 -5.46 8.83 -16.82
C ARG A 116 -6.17 7.51 -17.14
N PHE A 117 -6.11 6.56 -16.21
CA PHE A 117 -6.94 5.37 -16.29
C PHE A 117 -8.43 5.72 -16.14
N SER A 118 -9.25 5.41 -17.14
CA SER A 118 -10.66 5.81 -17.15
C SER A 118 -11.59 4.78 -16.52
N HIS A 119 -11.32 3.49 -16.69
CA HIS A 119 -12.22 2.41 -16.25
C HIS A 119 -11.70 1.68 -15.00
N GLU A 120 -10.43 1.25 -15.05
CA GLU A 120 -9.81 0.48 -13.98
C GLU A 120 -9.24 1.40 -12.90
N TRP A 121 -9.47 1.04 -11.63
CA TRP A 121 -9.04 1.84 -10.47
C TRP A 121 -7.56 1.63 -10.20
N GLN A 122 -6.73 2.29 -11.02
CA GLN A 122 -5.29 2.09 -11.06
C GLN A 122 -4.53 3.41 -11.08
N VAL A 123 -3.28 3.36 -10.63
CA VAL A 123 -2.33 4.47 -10.67
C VAL A 123 -0.92 3.91 -10.91
N LEU A 124 -0.08 4.67 -11.62
CA LEU A 124 1.34 4.38 -11.79
C LEU A 124 2.22 5.29 -10.93
N GLY A 125 3.40 4.78 -10.60
CA GLY A 125 4.51 5.56 -10.08
C GLY A 125 5.15 6.42 -11.17
N ARG A 126 5.93 7.41 -10.75
CA ARG A 126 6.63 8.35 -11.65
C ARG A 126 8.01 7.84 -12.07
N GLU A 127 8.64 7.05 -11.21
CA GLU A 127 10.04 6.69 -11.33
C GLU A 127 10.23 5.57 -12.36
N SER A 128 11.11 5.84 -13.32
CA SER A 128 11.54 4.88 -14.33
C SER A 128 12.47 3.84 -13.69
N LEU A 129 11.98 2.61 -13.56
CA LEU A 129 12.70 1.50 -12.97
C LEU A 129 13.56 0.82 -14.03
N THR A 130 14.88 1.03 -13.91
CA THR A 130 15.92 0.50 -14.80
C THR A 130 17.08 -0.03 -13.94
N GLY A 131 17.86 -0.97 -14.49
CA GLY A 131 18.90 -1.67 -13.72
C GLY A 131 18.33 -2.42 -12.51
N ARG A 132 19.07 -2.41 -11.39
CA ARG A 132 18.63 -3.02 -10.12
C ARG A 132 17.84 -2.03 -9.27
N CYS A 133 16.64 -2.41 -8.86
CA CYS A 133 15.76 -1.60 -8.03
C CYS A 133 15.10 -2.47 -6.96
N TYR A 134 14.90 -1.90 -5.77
CA TYR A 134 14.13 -2.51 -4.70
C TYR A 134 13.17 -1.49 -4.08
N TRP A 135 11.93 -1.88 -3.81
CA TRP A 135 10.96 -1.06 -3.08
C TRP A 135 10.01 -1.92 -2.26
N GLU A 136 9.40 -1.32 -1.24
CA GLU A 136 8.42 -1.98 -0.37
C GLU A 136 7.10 -1.23 -0.40
N ILE A 137 5.99 -1.96 -0.38
CA ILE A 137 4.64 -1.40 -0.34
C ILE A 137 3.91 -1.97 0.86
N LYS A 138 3.33 -1.10 1.69
CA LYS A 138 2.33 -1.47 2.69
C LYS A 138 0.95 -1.36 2.09
N TRP A 139 0.05 -2.25 2.48
CA TRP A 139 -1.32 -2.27 1.97
C TRP A 139 -2.33 -2.67 3.03
N THR A 140 -3.57 -2.19 2.89
CA THR A 140 -4.71 -2.52 3.78
C THR A 140 -5.98 -2.65 2.95
N GLY A 141 -6.93 -3.45 3.41
CA GLY A 141 -8.15 -3.75 2.65
C GLY A 141 -8.02 -5.08 1.94
N ASP A 142 -8.79 -5.29 0.86
CA ASP A 142 -8.83 -6.57 0.14
C ASP A 142 -8.72 -6.28 -1.36
N TRP A 143 -8.27 -7.28 -2.13
CA TRP A 143 -8.22 -7.23 -3.60
C TRP A 143 -7.37 -6.08 -4.16
N ILE A 144 -6.18 -5.88 -3.58
CA ILE A 144 -5.18 -4.91 -4.06
C ILE A 144 -4.27 -5.58 -5.08
N ARG A 145 -3.85 -4.83 -6.09
CA ARG A 145 -2.94 -5.29 -7.14
C ARG A 145 -1.65 -4.49 -7.05
N VAL A 146 -0.56 -5.16 -6.73
CA VAL A 146 0.79 -4.61 -6.77
C VAL A 146 1.41 -4.98 -8.11
N ALA A 147 1.63 -3.99 -8.97
CA ALA A 147 1.97 -4.22 -10.36
C ALA A 147 3.31 -3.59 -10.76
N VAL A 148 3.88 -4.15 -11.82
CA VAL A 148 4.98 -3.58 -12.58
C VAL A 148 4.58 -3.63 -14.06
N SER A 149 4.75 -2.53 -14.78
CA SER A 149 4.28 -2.40 -16.17
C SER A 149 5.14 -1.45 -16.98
N TYR A 150 5.10 -1.57 -18.31
CA TYR A 150 5.60 -0.53 -19.19
C TYR A 150 4.70 0.72 -19.18
N LYS A 151 5.27 1.85 -19.61
CA LYS A 151 4.55 3.14 -19.66
C LYS A 151 3.41 3.16 -20.68
N ASP A 152 3.52 2.35 -21.73
CA ASP A 152 2.56 2.27 -22.83
C ASP A 152 1.33 1.40 -22.52
N ILE A 153 1.15 0.97 -21.26
CA ILE A 153 -0.07 0.29 -20.83
C ILE A 153 -1.33 1.08 -21.24
N PRO A 154 -2.33 0.45 -21.87
CA PRO A 154 -3.58 1.10 -22.24
C PRO A 154 -4.27 1.77 -21.05
N ARG A 155 -4.72 3.00 -21.25
CA ARG A 155 -5.42 3.81 -20.22
C ARG A 155 -6.94 3.72 -20.31
N LYS A 156 -7.42 3.27 -21.47
CA LYS A 156 -8.82 3.23 -21.89
C LYS A 156 -9.07 1.93 -22.61
N GLY A 157 -10.26 1.35 -22.41
CA GLY A 157 -10.67 0.12 -23.07
C GLY A 157 -11.71 -0.64 -22.26
N GLY A 158 -11.50 -0.77 -20.95
CA GLY A 158 -12.36 -1.61 -20.12
C GLY A 158 -11.50 -2.49 -19.20
N PRO A 159 -12.01 -3.68 -18.79
CA PRO A 159 -11.28 -4.65 -17.99
C PRO A 159 -9.94 -5.09 -18.59
N GLU A 160 -9.79 -5.01 -19.91
CA GLU A 160 -8.55 -5.31 -20.60
C GLU A 160 -7.47 -4.24 -20.41
N CYS A 161 -7.73 -3.15 -19.67
CA CYS A 161 -6.69 -2.20 -19.24
C CYS A 161 -6.12 -2.52 -17.85
N ARG A 162 -6.48 -3.68 -17.30
CA ARG A 162 -6.12 -4.11 -15.96
C ARG A 162 -4.70 -4.66 -15.86
N PHE A 163 -3.96 -4.27 -14.84
CA PHE A 163 -2.69 -4.88 -14.47
C PHE A 163 -2.84 -6.40 -14.31
N GLY A 164 -1.95 -7.15 -14.97
CA GLY A 164 -1.92 -8.62 -14.98
C GLY A 164 -2.71 -9.25 -16.13
N ASP A 165 -3.78 -8.59 -16.59
CA ASP A 165 -4.65 -9.11 -17.66
C ASP A 165 -4.14 -8.71 -19.06
N ILE A 166 -3.13 -7.83 -19.14
CA ILE A 166 -2.46 -7.38 -20.38
C ILE A 166 -1.06 -7.97 -20.50
N ALA A 167 -0.61 -8.19 -21.74
CA ALA A 167 0.79 -8.42 -22.06
C ALA A 167 1.72 -7.37 -21.42
N ASN A 168 2.93 -7.78 -21.02
CA ASN A 168 3.95 -6.90 -20.44
C ASN A 168 3.53 -6.19 -19.15
N THR A 169 2.57 -6.77 -18.42
CA THR A 169 2.23 -6.38 -17.07
C THR A 169 2.39 -7.59 -16.15
N TRP A 170 2.96 -7.36 -14.97
CA TRP A 170 3.17 -8.38 -13.94
C TRP A 170 2.54 -7.87 -12.65
N ALA A 171 1.52 -8.55 -12.17
CA ALA A 171 0.74 -8.11 -11.02
C ALA A 171 0.62 -9.20 -9.97
N LEU A 172 0.94 -8.87 -8.72
CA LEU A 172 0.60 -9.66 -7.56
C LEU A 172 -0.72 -9.12 -6.97
N HIS A 173 -1.75 -9.94 -7.02
CA HIS A 173 -3.02 -9.68 -6.36
C HIS A 173 -2.89 -10.13 -4.90
N CYS A 174 -3.14 -9.21 -4.00
CA CYS A 174 -3.08 -9.38 -2.56
C CYS A 174 -4.49 -9.37 -1.99
N ASP A 175 -4.87 -10.48 -1.35
CA ASP A 175 -6.06 -10.60 -0.54
C ASP A 175 -5.68 -11.06 0.88
N ARG A 176 -6.59 -10.97 1.85
CA ARG A 176 -6.32 -11.32 3.26
C ARG A 176 -5.92 -12.78 3.46
N SER A 177 -6.33 -13.66 2.55
CA SER A 177 -6.18 -15.10 2.68
C SER A 177 -5.21 -15.72 1.68
N SER A 178 -4.91 -15.04 0.58
CA SER A 178 -4.12 -15.61 -0.51
C SER A 178 -3.46 -14.56 -1.39
N TYR A 179 -2.50 -15.02 -2.19
CA TYR A 179 -1.89 -14.26 -3.26
C TYR A 179 -2.15 -14.93 -4.61
N VAL A 180 -2.38 -14.10 -5.61
CA VAL A 180 -2.52 -14.56 -6.98
C VAL A 180 -1.61 -13.74 -7.87
N PHE A 181 -0.68 -14.39 -8.54
CA PHE A 181 0.15 -13.74 -9.53
C PHE A 181 -0.54 -13.78 -10.90
N ARG A 182 -0.54 -12.65 -11.62
CA ARG A 182 -1.08 -12.54 -12.98
C ARG A 182 -0.10 -11.88 -13.92
N SER A 183 0.05 -12.45 -15.10
CA SER A 183 0.74 -11.83 -16.23
C SER A 183 0.21 -12.38 -17.54
N ASN A 184 -0.03 -11.51 -18.52
CA ASN A 184 -0.55 -11.89 -19.84
C ASN A 184 -1.83 -12.74 -19.76
N ASN A 185 -2.74 -12.38 -18.85
CA ASN A 185 -3.98 -13.12 -18.57
C ASN A 185 -3.78 -14.57 -18.10
N VAL A 186 -2.57 -14.93 -17.67
CA VAL A 186 -2.27 -16.22 -17.03
C VAL A 186 -2.23 -16.00 -15.53
N GLU A 187 -3.00 -16.83 -14.82
CA GLU A 187 -3.08 -16.82 -13.37
C GLU A 187 -2.22 -17.91 -12.74
N THR A 188 -1.49 -17.56 -11.68
CA THR A 188 -0.74 -18.51 -10.86
C THR A 188 -1.09 -18.27 -9.39
N GLN A 189 -1.68 -19.28 -8.75
CA GLN A 189 -1.96 -19.26 -7.32
C GLN A 189 -0.64 -19.32 -6.54
N ILE A 190 -0.46 -18.39 -5.60
CA ILE A 190 0.78 -18.28 -4.84
C ILE A 190 0.52 -18.68 -3.38
N SER A 191 1.27 -19.68 -2.93
CA SER A 191 1.28 -20.11 -1.53
C SER A 191 2.31 -19.30 -0.74
N GLY A 192 1.92 -18.79 0.42
CA GLY A 192 2.82 -18.06 1.31
C GLY A 192 2.07 -17.37 2.44
N PRO A 193 2.77 -16.92 3.49
CA PRO A 193 2.14 -16.15 4.56
C PRO A 193 1.69 -14.80 4.01
N VAL A 194 0.40 -14.50 4.16
CA VAL A 194 -0.13 -13.18 3.80
C VAL A 194 0.29 -12.16 4.86
N THR A 195 0.97 -11.12 4.42
CA THR A 195 1.32 -9.96 5.24
C THR A 195 0.86 -8.67 4.56
N SER A 196 0.74 -7.61 5.33
CA SER A 196 0.39 -6.26 4.87
C SER A 196 1.55 -5.52 4.21
N ARG A 197 2.66 -6.21 3.88
CA ARG A 197 3.81 -5.59 3.22
C ARG A 197 4.42 -6.49 2.15
N ILE A 198 4.59 -5.96 0.96
CA ILE A 198 5.23 -6.64 -0.18
C ILE A 198 6.56 -5.97 -0.47
N GLY A 199 7.61 -6.77 -0.61
CA GLY A 199 8.92 -6.35 -1.14
C GLY A 199 9.04 -6.75 -2.60
N ILE A 200 9.57 -5.86 -3.44
CA ILE A 200 9.72 -6.10 -4.87
C ILE A 200 11.17 -5.81 -5.24
N TYR A 201 11.83 -6.80 -5.82
CA TYR A 201 13.17 -6.68 -6.38
C TYR A 201 13.10 -6.83 -7.89
N LEU A 202 13.73 -5.89 -8.60
CA LEU A 202 13.87 -5.89 -10.04
C LEU A 202 15.37 -5.89 -10.37
N ASP A 203 15.79 -6.80 -11.23
CA ASP A 203 17.03 -6.69 -12.00
C ASP A 203 16.64 -6.59 -13.48
N HIS A 204 16.55 -5.36 -13.99
CA HIS A 204 16.12 -5.10 -15.36
C HIS A 204 17.11 -5.71 -16.37
N SER A 205 18.41 -5.60 -16.10
CA SER A 205 19.48 -6.13 -16.94
C SER A 205 19.45 -7.65 -17.05
N ASP A 206 19.26 -8.34 -15.94
CA ASP A 206 19.20 -9.81 -15.91
C ASP A 206 17.78 -10.33 -16.15
N GLY A 207 16.79 -9.46 -16.36
CA GLY A 207 15.42 -9.86 -16.66
C GLY A 207 14.69 -10.52 -15.49
N VAL A 208 15.04 -10.16 -14.25
CA VAL A 208 14.48 -10.75 -13.02
C VAL A 208 13.50 -9.80 -12.37
N LEU A 209 12.30 -10.28 -12.05
CA LEU A 209 11.37 -9.58 -11.16
C LEU A 209 10.88 -10.54 -10.08
N THR A 210 11.06 -10.16 -8.83
CA THR A 210 10.78 -11.03 -7.70
C THR A 210 9.91 -10.32 -6.66
N PHE A 211 8.87 -11.02 -6.20
CA PHE A 211 7.93 -10.57 -5.19
C PHE A 211 8.15 -11.32 -3.89
N TYR A 212 8.09 -10.61 -2.77
CA TYR A 212 8.27 -11.13 -1.43
C TYR A 212 7.16 -10.68 -0.49
N SER A 213 6.74 -11.58 0.40
CA SER A 213 5.94 -11.25 1.56
C SER A 213 6.88 -10.86 2.71
N LEU A 214 6.62 -9.70 3.32
CA LEU A 214 7.45 -9.13 4.38
C LEU A 214 6.66 -9.03 5.68
N SER A 215 7.23 -9.57 6.76
CA SER A 215 6.80 -9.25 8.13
C SER A 215 7.90 -8.47 8.84
N ASP A 216 7.67 -8.09 10.11
CA ASP A 216 8.71 -7.51 10.98
C ASP A 216 9.97 -8.37 11.05
N THR A 217 9.82 -9.67 10.78
CA THR A 217 10.85 -10.64 11.08
C THR A 217 11.02 -11.71 10.03
N ASN A 218 10.35 -11.67 8.88
CA ASN A 218 10.52 -12.67 7.82
C ASN A 218 10.40 -12.02 6.44
N MET A 219 11.19 -12.51 5.48
CA MET A 219 11.10 -12.17 4.06
C MET A 219 10.95 -13.46 3.28
N ARG A 220 9.73 -13.72 2.78
CA ARG A 220 9.39 -14.96 2.09
C ARG A 220 9.20 -14.71 0.60
N LEU A 221 9.93 -15.46 -0.22
CA LEU A 221 9.75 -15.45 -1.66
C LEU A 221 8.31 -15.88 -2.00
N LEU A 222 7.60 -15.04 -2.76
CA LEU A 222 6.26 -15.35 -3.27
C LEU A 222 6.32 -15.83 -4.71
N HIS A 223 6.96 -15.04 -5.57
CA HIS A 223 7.03 -15.34 -6.98
C HIS A 223 8.26 -14.73 -7.63
N ARG A 224 8.81 -15.40 -8.64
CA ARG A 224 9.89 -14.90 -9.47
C ARG A 224 9.53 -15.06 -10.94
N VAL A 225 9.66 -13.97 -11.67
CA VAL A 225 9.56 -13.91 -13.12
C VAL A 225 10.97 -13.80 -13.70
N GLN A 226 11.19 -14.52 -14.79
CA GLN A 226 12.37 -14.39 -15.64
C GLN A 226 11.91 -14.04 -17.05
N THR A 227 12.21 -12.82 -17.51
CA THR A 227 11.76 -12.32 -18.82
C THR A 227 12.70 -11.23 -19.34
N ASN A 228 12.72 -10.98 -20.64
CA ASN A 228 13.53 -9.90 -21.21
C ASN A 228 12.74 -8.58 -21.19
N PHE A 229 13.13 -7.63 -20.34
CA PHE A 229 12.49 -6.32 -20.29
C PHE A 229 13.03 -5.42 -21.41
N THR A 230 12.14 -4.97 -22.28
CA THR A 230 12.48 -4.20 -23.48
C THR A 230 12.31 -2.70 -23.32
N GLN A 231 11.63 -2.26 -22.25
CA GLN A 231 11.41 -0.85 -21.94
C GLN A 231 11.62 -0.62 -20.44
N PRO A 232 11.82 0.64 -20.00
CA PRO A 232 11.76 0.97 -18.58
C PRO A 232 10.41 0.61 -17.97
N LEU A 233 10.46 0.14 -16.72
CA LEU A 233 9.26 -0.27 -15.98
C LEU A 233 8.79 0.83 -15.04
N LEU A 234 7.51 0.80 -14.70
CA LEU A 234 6.87 1.63 -13.70
C LEU A 234 6.19 0.73 -12.66
N ALA A 235 6.28 1.11 -11.39
CA ALA A 235 5.47 0.51 -10.34
C ALA A 235 4.01 0.95 -10.50
N GLY A 236 3.06 0.09 -10.16
CA GLY A 236 1.63 0.38 -10.26
C GLY A 236 0.85 -0.20 -9.09
N ILE A 237 -0.24 0.46 -8.73
CA ILE A 237 -1.20 -0.01 -7.74
C ILE A 237 -2.59 -0.03 -8.36
N GLY A 238 -3.31 -1.13 -8.19
CA GLY A 238 -4.70 -1.29 -8.60
C GLY A 238 -5.60 -1.72 -7.45
N PHE A 239 -6.87 -1.39 -7.56
CA PHE A 239 -7.91 -1.73 -6.57
C PHE A 239 -9.10 -2.40 -7.25
N TYR A 240 -9.90 -3.12 -6.47
CA TYR A 240 -11.16 -3.70 -6.93
C TYR A 240 -12.38 -3.13 -6.18
N LYS A 241 -12.19 -2.70 -4.93
CA LYS A 241 -13.25 -2.14 -4.08
C LYS A 241 -12.75 -0.93 -3.28
N PRO A 242 -13.66 -0.04 -2.84
CA PRO A 242 -13.31 1.08 -1.95
C PRO A 242 -12.74 0.63 -0.59
N ASP A 243 -12.25 1.59 0.18
CA ASP A 243 -11.72 1.42 1.55
C ASP A 243 -10.43 0.60 1.65
N ALA A 244 -9.79 0.37 0.51
CA ALA A 244 -8.46 -0.20 0.39
C ALA A 244 -7.42 0.90 0.21
N SER A 245 -6.22 0.70 0.75
CA SER A 245 -5.13 1.67 0.64
C SER A 245 -3.77 1.02 0.43
N ALA A 246 -2.85 1.75 -0.17
CA ALA A 246 -1.46 1.35 -0.33
C ALA A 246 -0.51 2.53 -0.08
N LEU A 247 0.69 2.23 0.39
CA LEU A 247 1.75 3.20 0.67
C LEU A 247 3.10 2.63 0.22
N PHE A 248 3.78 3.32 -0.68
CA PHE A 248 5.19 3.06 -0.97
C PHE A 248 6.04 3.48 0.23
N CYS A 249 6.73 2.51 0.83
CA CYS A 249 7.49 2.70 2.05
C CYS A 249 8.74 3.53 1.80
N LYS A 250 9.07 4.40 2.75
CA LYS A 250 10.39 5.01 2.82
C LYS A 250 11.27 4.11 3.67
N LEU A 251 12.38 3.67 3.11
CA LEU A 251 13.35 2.80 3.77
C LEU A 251 14.57 3.67 4.04
N ASN A 252 14.67 4.18 5.27
CA ASN A 252 15.79 4.98 5.74
C ASN A 252 16.97 4.08 6.10
#